data_AF-A0A855MJL1-F1
#
_entry.id   AF-A0A855MJL1-F1
#
_cell.length_a   1.000
_cell.length_b   1.000
_cell.length_c   1.000
_cell.angle_alpha   90.00
_cell.angle_beta   90.00
_cell.angle_gamma   90.00
#
_symmetry.space_group_name_H-M   'P 1'
#
loop_
_entity.id
_entity.type
_entity.pdbx_description
1 polymer ?
#
loop_
_entity_poly.entity_id
_entity_poly.type
_entity_poly.pdbx_seq_one_letter_code
_entity_poly.pdbx_strand_id
1 'polypeptide(L)'
;MLELAQDIGLLFERWQVPLPQKRAILFYIARSGNTSRPAEFIEAVAQSLSTDREAIMTIAQQLEKIGFEKGIKHGIQQGILHGMKASAQNIARQLLLSGMEPTQVCQITQLSAAELAQLVDSSNE
;
A
#
# COMPACT_ATOMS: atom_id res chain seq x y z
N MET A 1 -15.80 9.85 -12.35
CA MET A 1 -14.73 9.13 -13.07
C MET A 1 -15.24 7.93 -13.85
N LEU A 2 -15.97 7.01 -13.21
CA LEU A 2 -16.60 5.86 -13.89
C LEU A 2 -17.54 6.27 -15.03
N GLU A 3 -18.30 7.34 -14.86
CA GLU A 3 -19.22 7.89 -15.87
C GLU A 3 -18.55 8.27 -17.20
N LEU A 4 -17.24 8.61 -17.17
CA LEU A 4 -16.48 9.00 -18.35
C LEU A 4 -15.72 7.84 -19.00
N ALA A 5 -15.74 6.65 -18.39
CA ALA A 5 -14.92 5.52 -18.82
C ALA A 5 -15.26 5.06 -20.25
N GLN A 6 -16.56 5.00 -20.57
CA GLN A 6 -17.01 4.59 -21.90
C GLN A 6 -16.62 5.62 -22.97
N ASP A 7 -16.84 6.91 -22.69
CA ASP A 7 -16.44 8.00 -23.58
C ASP A 7 -14.94 8.01 -23.86
N ILE A 8 -14.11 7.76 -22.85
CA ILE A 8 -12.65 7.66 -23.00
C ILE A 8 -12.28 6.52 -23.95
N GLY A 9 -12.89 5.34 -23.81
CA GLY A 9 -12.63 4.22 -24.69
C GLY A 9 -13.06 4.50 -26.14
N LEU A 10 -14.21 5.13 -26.33
CA LEU A 10 -14.67 5.57 -27.65
C LEU A 10 -13.73 6.62 -28.28
N LEU A 11 -13.22 7.57 -27.49
CA LEU A 11 -12.26 8.57 -27.96
C LEU A 11 -10.93 7.92 -28.36
N PHE A 12 -10.48 6.90 -27.63
CA PHE A 12 -9.27 6.18 -27.99
C PHE A 12 -9.38 5.48 -29.36
N GLU A 13 -10.54 4.90 -29.66
CA GLU A 13 -10.80 4.31 -30.99
C GLU A 13 -10.93 5.39 -32.06
N ARG A 14 -11.70 6.44 -31.80
CA ARG A 14 -11.90 7.55 -32.75
C ARG A 14 -10.60 8.24 -33.13
N TRP A 15 -9.68 8.41 -32.20
CA TRP A 15 -8.39 9.05 -32.42
C TRP A 15 -7.26 8.07 -32.70
N GLN A 16 -7.57 6.77 -32.83
CA GLN A 16 -6.59 5.71 -33.09
C GLN A 16 -5.38 5.80 -32.16
N VAL A 17 -5.63 6.05 -30.88
CA VAL A 17 -4.56 6.23 -29.88
C VAL A 17 -3.76 4.93 -29.79
N PRO A 18 -2.42 4.96 -29.95
CA PRO A 18 -1.67 3.72 -29.92
C PRO A 18 -1.63 3.12 -28.51
N LEU A 19 -1.51 1.79 -28.43
CA LEU A 19 -1.57 1.02 -27.18
C LEU A 19 -0.65 1.55 -26.06
N PRO A 20 0.61 1.97 -26.33
CA PRO A 20 1.47 2.54 -25.29
C PRO A 20 0.89 3.82 -24.65
N GLN A 21 0.24 4.67 -25.45
CA GLN A 21 -0.42 5.89 -25.00
C GLN A 21 -1.73 5.57 -24.26
N LYS A 22 -2.55 4.64 -24.78
CA LYS A 22 -3.75 4.13 -24.07
C LYS A 22 -3.37 3.67 -22.66
N ARG A 23 -2.31 2.86 -22.55
CA ARG A 23 -1.76 2.36 -21.28
C ARG A 23 -1.31 3.49 -20.36
N ALA A 24 -0.53 4.45 -20.87
CA ALA A 24 0.00 5.54 -20.05
C ALA A 24 -1.12 6.44 -19.49
N ILE A 25 -2.11 6.77 -20.32
CA ILE A 25 -3.26 7.58 -19.93
C ILE A 25 -4.11 6.84 -18.88
N LEU A 26 -4.44 5.56 -19.12
CA LEU A 26 -5.17 4.74 -18.18
C LEU A 26 -4.47 4.65 -16.83
N PHE A 27 -3.15 4.44 -16.83
CA PHE A 27 -2.36 4.38 -15.61
C PHE A 27 -2.38 5.71 -14.84
N TYR A 28 -2.20 6.83 -15.55
CA TYR A 28 -2.23 8.15 -14.92
C TYR A 28 -3.61 8.46 -14.30
N ILE A 29 -4.69 8.19 -15.03
CA ILE A 29 -6.06 8.43 -14.57
C ILE A 29 -6.40 7.52 -13.38
N ALA A 30 -6.09 6.24 -13.45
CA ALA A 30 -6.36 5.30 -12.36
C ALA A 30 -5.59 5.68 -11.08
N ARG A 31 -4.36 6.19 -11.21
CA ARG A 31 -3.51 6.58 -10.09
C ARG A 31 -3.82 7.96 -9.52
N SER A 32 -4.09 8.95 -10.37
CA SER A 32 -4.16 10.38 -9.98
C SER A 32 -5.60 10.91 -10.00
N GLY A 33 -6.51 10.23 -10.69
CA GLY A 33 -7.89 10.68 -10.88
C GLY A 33 -8.82 10.42 -9.68
N ASN A 34 -8.29 10.03 -8.51
CA ASN A 34 -9.06 9.75 -7.29
C ASN A 34 -10.27 8.83 -7.53
N THR A 35 -10.15 7.84 -8.42
CA THR A 35 -11.19 6.83 -8.59
C THR A 35 -11.12 5.85 -7.42
N SER A 36 -12.22 5.71 -6.66
CA SER A 36 -12.34 4.72 -5.60
C SER A 36 -12.44 3.28 -6.14
N ARG A 37 -12.70 3.12 -7.44
CA ARG A 37 -12.94 1.83 -8.12
C ARG A 37 -12.10 1.75 -9.41
N PRO A 38 -10.75 1.66 -9.30
CA PRO A 38 -9.85 1.70 -10.47
C PRO A 38 -10.02 0.49 -11.40
N ALA A 39 -10.31 -0.70 -10.87
CA ALA A 39 -10.51 -1.91 -11.67
C ALA A 39 -11.74 -1.77 -12.59
N GLU A 40 -12.88 -1.34 -12.03
CA GLU A 40 -14.11 -1.13 -12.79
C GLU A 40 -14.00 0.00 -13.80
N PHE A 41 -13.23 1.05 -13.48
CA PHE A 41 -12.91 2.08 -14.44
C PHE A 41 -12.16 1.50 -15.66
N ILE A 42 -11.09 0.73 -15.43
CA ILE A 42 -10.31 0.12 -16.51
C ILE A 42 -11.17 -0.84 -17.33
N GLU A 43 -12.01 -1.64 -16.67
CA GLU A 43 -12.95 -2.55 -17.35
C GLU A 43 -13.95 -1.79 -18.23
N ALA A 44 -14.56 -0.73 -17.71
CA ALA A 44 -15.52 0.09 -18.47
C ALA A 44 -14.87 0.79 -19.67
N VAL A 45 -13.62 1.24 -19.55
CA VAL A 45 -12.86 1.75 -20.72
C VAL A 45 -12.61 0.63 -21.72
N ALA A 46 -12.13 -0.53 -21.25
CA ALA A 46 -11.79 -1.68 -22.10
C ALA A 46 -12.99 -2.27 -22.84
N GLN A 47 -14.20 -2.19 -22.27
CA GLN A 47 -15.45 -2.60 -22.94
C GLN A 47 -15.73 -1.81 -24.22
N SER A 48 -15.26 -0.57 -24.30
CA SER A 48 -15.47 0.30 -25.46
C SER A 48 -14.35 0.16 -26.51
N LEU A 49 -13.30 -0.62 -26.23
CA LEU A 49 -12.20 -0.90 -27.15
C LEU A 49 -12.52 -2.14 -27.99
N SER A 50 -12.40 -2.04 -29.32
CA SER A 50 -12.62 -3.17 -30.22
C SER A 50 -11.36 -4.03 -30.41
N THR A 51 -10.18 -3.40 -30.41
CA THR A 51 -8.93 -4.08 -30.80
C THR A 51 -8.01 -4.35 -29.62
N ASP A 52 -7.91 -3.39 -28.69
CA ASP A 52 -6.92 -3.44 -27.60
C ASP A 52 -7.48 -3.97 -26.27
N ARG A 53 -8.73 -4.41 -26.24
CA ARG A 53 -9.41 -4.84 -25.00
C ARG A 53 -8.61 -5.91 -24.24
N GLU A 54 -8.22 -7.00 -24.90
CA GLU A 54 -7.49 -8.09 -24.28
C GLU A 54 -6.11 -7.65 -23.79
N ALA A 55 -5.39 -6.85 -24.59
CA ALA A 55 -4.10 -6.31 -24.22
C ALA A 55 -4.19 -5.39 -22.99
N ILE A 56 -5.19 -4.50 -22.94
CA ILE A 56 -5.43 -3.61 -21.79
C ILE A 56 -5.80 -4.41 -20.54
N MET A 57 -6.69 -5.40 -20.65
CA MET A 57 -7.06 -6.26 -19.52
C MET A 57 -5.88 -7.06 -18.98
N THR A 58 -5.04 -7.60 -19.87
CA THR A 58 -3.81 -8.31 -19.49
C THR A 58 -2.85 -7.40 -18.74
N ILE A 59 -2.65 -6.17 -19.22
CA ILE A 59 -1.83 -5.15 -18.53
C ILE A 59 -2.42 -4.82 -17.17
N ALA A 60 -3.74 -4.68 -17.06
CA ALA A 60 -4.43 -4.39 -15.80
C ALA A 60 -4.21 -5.51 -14.77
N GLN A 61 -4.38 -6.77 -15.17
CA GLN A 61 -4.13 -7.95 -14.31
C GLN A 61 -2.67 -8.02 -13.87
N GLN A 62 -1.72 -7.74 -14.76
CA GLN A 62 -0.31 -7.72 -14.39
C GLN A 62 0.01 -6.62 -13.37
N LEU A 63 -0.58 -5.44 -13.53
CA LEU A 63 -0.43 -4.34 -12.58
C LEU A 63 -1.07 -4.66 -11.21
N GLU A 64 -2.24 -5.31 -11.19
CA GLU A 64 -2.89 -5.78 -9.97
C GLU A 64 -1.99 -6.78 -9.23
N LYS A 65 -1.45 -7.78 -9.94
CA LYS A 65 -0.53 -8.76 -9.36
C LYS A 65 0.71 -8.10 -8.75
N ILE A 66 1.36 -7.19 -9.49
CA ILE A 66 2.52 -6.45 -9.00
C ILE A 66 2.14 -5.62 -7.75
N GLY A 67 0.97 -4.98 -7.76
CA GLY A 67 0.45 -4.21 -6.64
C GLY A 67 0.23 -5.09 -5.40
N PHE A 68 -0.41 -6.25 -5.57
CA PHE A 68 -0.65 -7.21 -4.51
C PHE A 68 0.65 -7.74 -3.90
N GLU A 69 1.61 -8.18 -4.72
CA GLU A 69 2.91 -8.66 -4.25
C GLU A 69 3.68 -7.58 -3.48
N LYS A 70 3.68 -6.33 -3.97
CA LYS A 70 4.28 -5.20 -3.26
C LYS A 70 3.58 -4.91 -1.94
N GLY A 71 2.25 -4.98 -1.94
CA GLY A 71 1.42 -4.78 -0.75
C GLY A 71 1.70 -5.81 0.33
N ILE A 72 1.74 -7.09 -0.02
CA ILE A 72 2.10 -8.18 0.90
C ILE A 72 3.51 -7.98 1.46
N LYS A 73 4.50 -7.68 0.60
CA LYS A 73 5.87 -7.45 1.04
C LYS A 73 5.97 -6.28 2.03
N HIS A 74 5.33 -5.15 1.72
CA HIS A 74 5.28 -4.00 2.63
C HIS A 74 4.57 -4.35 3.94
N GLY A 75 3.41 -5.00 3.86
CA GLY A 75 2.62 -5.40 5.02
C GLY A 75 3.38 -6.32 5.97
N ILE A 76 4.06 -7.34 5.43
CA ILE A 76 4.90 -8.24 6.23
C ILE A 76 6.06 -7.48 6.87
N GLN A 77 6.78 -6.64 6.10
CA GLN A 77 7.92 -5.89 6.63
C GLN A 77 7.49 -4.95 7.77
N GLN A 78 6.40 -4.20 7.57
CA GLN A 78 5.85 -3.31 8.58
C GLN A 78 5.34 -4.11 9.79
N GLY A 79 4.63 -5.21 9.57
CA GLY A 79 4.12 -6.07 10.63
C GLY A 79 5.22 -6.66 11.50
N ILE A 80 6.31 -7.13 10.89
CA ILE A 80 7.48 -7.64 11.63
C ILE A 80 8.12 -6.52 12.46
N LEU A 81 8.37 -5.35 11.87
CA LEU A 81 8.98 -4.23 12.58
C LEU A 81 8.12 -3.77 13.77
N HIS A 82 6.81 -3.62 13.56
CA HIS A 82 5.87 -3.25 14.62
C HIS A 82 5.80 -4.34 15.70
N GLY A 83 5.75 -5.61 15.31
CA GLY A 83 5.71 -6.74 16.24
C GLY A 83 6.98 -6.85 17.08
N MET A 84 8.16 -6.67 16.48
CA MET A 84 9.44 -6.65 17.20
C MET A 84 9.49 -5.49 18.19
N LYS A 85 9.07 -4.29 17.77
CA LYS A 85 9.03 -3.12 18.66
C LYS A 85 8.06 -3.33 19.82
N ALA A 86 6.83 -3.78 19.55
CA ALA A 86 5.83 -4.05 20.58
C ALA A 86 6.30 -5.13 21.56
N SER A 87 6.95 -6.19 21.08
CA SER A 87 7.54 -7.23 21.92
C SER A 87 8.64 -6.67 22.84
N ALA A 88 9.58 -5.90 22.29
CA ALA A 88 10.64 -5.25 23.06
C ALA A 88 10.06 -4.32 24.16
N GLN A 89 9.02 -3.54 23.83
CA GLN A 89 8.32 -2.67 24.78
C GLN A 89 7.61 -3.48 25.88
N ASN A 90 6.95 -4.58 25.54
CA ASN A 90 6.30 -5.45 26.52
C ASN A 90 7.32 -6.10 27.47
N ILE A 91 8.44 -6.59 26.93
CA ILE A 91 9.53 -7.14 27.75
C ILE A 91 10.09 -6.04 28.65
N ALA A 92 10.32 -4.83 28.15
CA ALA A 92 10.81 -3.72 28.95
C ALA A 92 9.88 -3.40 30.12
N ARG A 93 8.56 -3.36 29.89
CA ARG A 93 7.56 -3.15 30.96
C ARG A 93 7.65 -4.25 32.02
N GLN A 94 7.73 -5.52 31.62
CA GLN A 94 7.83 -6.63 32.58
C GLN A 94 9.13 -6.59 33.39
N LEU A 95 10.26 -6.26 32.76
CA LEU A 95 11.55 -6.14 33.44
C LEU A 95 11.54 -4.99 34.45
N LEU A 96 10.99 -3.83 34.08
CA LEU A 96 10.85 -2.68 35.00
C LEU A 96 9.93 -3.03 36.19
N LEU A 97 8.81 -3.70 35.94
CA LEU A 97 7.91 -4.18 37.01
C LEU A 97 8.59 -5.17 37.96
N SER A 98 9.56 -5.95 37.47
CA SER A 98 10.37 -6.84 38.30
C SER A 98 11.45 -6.12 39.13
N GLY A 99 11.57 -4.80 39.00
CA GLY A 99 12.54 -3.98 39.72
C GLY A 99 13.92 -3.93 39.06
N MET A 100 14.03 -4.30 37.78
CA MET A 100 15.30 -4.20 37.04
C MET A 100 15.63 -2.75 36.71
N GLU A 101 16.89 -2.37 36.90
CA GLU A 101 17.37 -1.02 36.61
C GLU A 101 17.19 -0.63 35.13
N PRO A 102 16.72 0.59 34.81
CA PRO A 102 16.46 1.03 33.44
C PRO A 102 17.62 0.86 32.48
N THR A 103 18.86 0.99 32.97
CA THR A 103 20.08 0.81 32.16
C THR A 103 20.26 -0.62 31.68
N GLN A 104 19.96 -1.62 32.53
CA GLN A 104 19.98 -3.04 32.17
C GLN A 104 18.82 -3.40 31.24
N VAL A 105 17.63 -2.81 31.47
CA VAL A 105 16.48 -3.01 30.57
C VAL A 105 16.77 -2.51 29.15
N CYS A 106 17.41 -1.35 29.00
CA CYS A 106 17.84 -0.83 27.69
C CYS A 106 18.80 -1.79 26.98
N GLN A 107 19.75 -2.40 27.71
CA GLN A 107 20.70 -3.36 27.14
C GLN A 107 20.01 -4.64 26.65
N ILE A 108 19.04 -5.16 27.40
CA ILE A 108 18.33 -6.41 27.06
C ILE A 108 17.35 -6.20 25.90
N THR A 109 16.59 -5.11 25.94
CA THR A 109 15.50 -4.86 24.97
C THR A 109 15.96 -4.09 23.73
N GLN A 110 17.20 -3.59 23.73
CA GLN A 110 17.77 -2.74 22.68
C GLN A 110 16.95 -1.47 22.42
N LEU A 111 16.09 -1.09 23.37
CA LEU A 111 15.37 0.17 23.35
C LEU A 111 16.30 1.30 23.80
N SER A 112 16.15 2.45 23.18
CA SER A 112 16.82 3.67 23.64
C SER A 112 16.23 4.16 24.96
N ALA A 113 17.01 4.92 25.73
CA ALA A 113 16.53 5.55 26.97
C ALA A 113 15.29 6.45 26.74
N ALA A 114 15.21 7.11 25.58
CA ALA A 114 14.06 7.94 25.20
C ALA A 114 12.80 7.09 24.94
N GLU A 115 12.93 5.96 24.24
CA GLU A 115 11.81 5.03 24.04
C GLU A 115 11.36 4.39 25.34
N LEU A 116 12.30 4.09 26.24
CA LEU A 116 11.99 3.55 27.56
C LEU A 116 11.26 4.58 28.43
N ALA A 117 11.67 5.86 28.42
CA ALA A 117 11.00 6.93 29.14
C ALA A 117 9.55 7.12 28.68
N GLN A 118 9.29 7.09 27.36
CA GLN A 118 7.93 7.15 26.80
C GLN A 118 7.03 5.99 27.25
N LEU A 119 7.60 4.81 27.52
CA LEU A 119 6.85 3.67 28.05
C LEU A 119 6.45 3.84 29.52
N VAL A 120 7.29 4.50 30.31
CA VAL A 120 7.03 4.77 31.72
C VAL A 120 6.00 5.89 31.87
N ASP A 121 6.11 6.96 31.08
CA ASP A 121 5.14 8.06 31.07
C ASP A 121 3.74 7.59 30.65
N SER A 122 3.66 6.71 29.64
CA SER A 122 2.39 6.10 29.19
C SER A 122 1.84 5.00 30.12
N SER A 123 2.53 4.67 31.21
CA SER A 123 2.03 3.74 32.25
C SER A 123 1.45 4.48 33.47
N ASN A 124 1.63 5.80 33.55
CA ASN A 124 1.19 6.66 34.67
C ASN A 124 -0.06 7.51 34.35
N GLU A 125 -0.68 7.31 33.17
CA GLU A 125 -2.05 7.75 32.84
C GLU A 125 -3.03 6.56 32.89
#